data_AF-A0A3S3V380-F1
#
_entry.id   AF-A0A3S3V380-F1
#
_cell.length_a   1.000
_cell.length_b   1.000
_cell.length_c   1.000
_cell.angle_alpha   90.00
_cell.angle_beta   90.00
_cell.angle_gamma   90.00
#
_symmetry.space_group_name_H-M   'P 1'
#
loop_
_entity.id
_entity.type
_entity.pdbx_description
1 polymer ?
#
loop_
_entity_poly.entity_id
_entity_poly.type
_entity_poly.pdbx_seq_one_letter_code
_entity_poly.pdbx_strand_id
1 'polypeptide(L)'
;MPITRRRLLGQALTTAALLKTAAPSLAKSEPQVVVVGGGAGGLLAARHLARAGVAVTLIEQNPRYTACFLSNAALGGLRPLTDFEYGYQGAERAGVRVVIAKVSGIDREARRLHLSDGSRIVYDRLILSPGIAFVEGSVSGWSESDSARMPHAWKAEPELARLIAQIDAMPEGGTFGLIAPPAPYRCPPGPYERVSMVAHRLSRQNPRAKIMIFDPKENYSKQTLFENAWERLYPGMIERLDPLMGGDLIEVRPGSMEVLADGEGFVLDVCNVIPAQRAGDLASEAGLCDESGWAPVDAAGFTSRIDPNIRVIGDAAAQGAMPKSAFAASTQALVAAQSLLAELGHQDAGAGQLANICYSLIAPDEGLKVGGDYEAQAGATVSVRNFISDPSEGPEALGATAAEAAAWYQALTGAMFG
;
A
#
# COMPACT_ATOMS: atom_id res chain seq x y z
N MET A 1 50.99 -70.23 -62.14
CA MET A 1 49.79 -69.94 -62.97
C MET A 1 49.22 -68.60 -62.53
N PRO A 2 48.97 -67.67 -63.46
CA PRO A 2 48.57 -66.29 -63.15
C PRO A 2 47.04 -66.18 -63.02
N ILE A 3 46.54 -65.11 -62.38
CA ILE A 3 45.42 -64.25 -62.81
C ILE A 3 45.27 -63.08 -61.83
N THR A 4 44.98 -61.93 -62.43
CA THR A 4 45.00 -60.54 -61.95
C THR A 4 43.64 -60.03 -61.48
N ARG A 5 43.68 -58.96 -60.66
CA ARG A 5 42.73 -57.83 -60.49
C ARG A 5 41.32 -57.94 -61.14
N ARG A 6 40.30 -58.28 -60.34
CA ARG A 6 38.98 -57.59 -60.24
C ARG A 6 38.03 -58.37 -59.32
N ARG A 7 37.31 -57.62 -58.47
CA ARG A 7 36.18 -57.99 -57.60
C ARG A 7 36.51 -58.82 -56.35
N LEU A 8 36.55 -58.12 -55.22
CA LEU A 8 35.69 -58.43 -54.07
C LEU A 8 35.57 -57.14 -53.24
N LEU A 9 34.55 -56.36 -53.58
CA LEU A 9 33.97 -55.32 -52.74
C LEU A 9 33.19 -56.02 -51.63
N GLY A 10 33.42 -55.64 -50.38
CA GLY A 10 32.49 -55.96 -49.30
C GLY A 10 33.15 -55.97 -47.93
N GLN A 11 32.84 -54.94 -47.15
CA GLN A 11 32.79 -54.95 -45.68
C GLN A 11 34.11 -54.76 -44.92
N ALA A 12 34.36 -53.50 -44.53
CA ALA A 12 34.70 -53.11 -43.16
C ALA A 12 34.77 -51.56 -43.10
N LEU A 13 33.63 -50.91 -42.92
CA LEU A 13 33.57 -49.51 -42.51
C LEU A 13 34.05 -49.42 -41.06
N THR A 14 35.13 -48.67 -40.87
CA THR A 14 35.69 -48.29 -39.57
C THR A 14 34.70 -47.41 -38.80
N THR A 15 34.20 -47.91 -37.68
CA THR A 15 33.42 -47.15 -36.69
C THR A 15 34.35 -46.19 -35.94
N ALA A 16 34.43 -44.95 -36.40
CA ALA A 16 34.95 -43.85 -35.60
C ALA A 16 33.90 -43.48 -34.54
N ALA A 17 34.08 -43.97 -33.32
CA ALA A 17 33.28 -43.57 -32.18
C ALA A 17 33.57 -42.11 -31.80
N LEU A 18 32.66 -41.20 -32.16
CA LEU A 18 32.60 -39.84 -31.62
C LEU A 18 32.24 -39.92 -30.14
N LEU A 19 33.24 -39.86 -29.25
CA LEU A 19 33.01 -39.46 -27.86
C LEU A 19 32.54 -38.00 -27.86
N LYS A 20 31.22 -37.81 -27.83
CA LYS A 20 30.61 -36.54 -27.41
C LYS A 20 30.92 -36.38 -25.92
N THR A 21 31.96 -35.63 -25.61
CA THR A 21 32.15 -35.08 -24.26
C THR A 21 30.94 -34.21 -23.95
N ALA A 22 30.06 -34.70 -23.09
CA ALA A 22 29.02 -33.88 -22.50
C ALA A 22 29.72 -32.78 -21.71
N ALA A 23 29.68 -31.54 -22.21
CA ALA A 23 30.03 -30.39 -21.40
C ALA A 23 29.13 -30.41 -20.16
N PRO A 24 29.66 -30.15 -18.95
CA PRO A 24 28.81 -30.02 -17.78
C PRO A 24 27.80 -28.92 -18.08
N SER A 25 26.51 -29.27 -18.03
CA SER A 25 25.44 -28.29 -17.90
C SER A 25 25.77 -27.49 -16.66
N LEU A 26 26.22 -26.25 -16.82
CA LEU A 26 26.19 -25.28 -15.74
C LEU A 26 24.72 -25.18 -15.36
N ALA A 27 24.34 -25.84 -14.26
CA ALA A 27 23.02 -25.70 -13.68
C ALA A 27 22.81 -24.19 -13.52
N LYS A 28 21.89 -23.63 -14.33
CA LYS A 28 21.54 -22.22 -14.26
C LYS A 28 21.01 -22.02 -12.84
N SER A 29 21.77 -21.32 -12.00
CA SER A 29 21.33 -21.03 -10.63
C SER A 29 19.99 -20.33 -10.72
N GLU A 30 19.02 -20.77 -9.90
CA GLU A 30 17.71 -20.14 -9.86
C GLU A 30 17.85 -18.64 -9.59
N PRO A 31 17.17 -17.76 -10.35
CA PRO A 31 17.24 -16.31 -10.16
C PRO A 31 16.86 -15.91 -8.74
N GLN A 32 17.66 -15.06 -8.10
CA GLN A 32 17.36 -14.56 -6.75
C GLN A 32 16.33 -13.44 -6.83
N VAL A 33 15.08 -13.74 -6.51
CA VAL A 33 14.01 -12.73 -6.40
C VAL A 33 13.90 -12.27 -4.96
N VAL A 34 14.07 -10.96 -4.75
CA VAL A 34 13.92 -10.33 -3.44
C VAL A 34 12.74 -9.38 -3.46
N VAL A 35 11.94 -9.39 -2.41
CA VAL A 35 10.83 -8.47 -2.19
C VAL A 35 11.11 -7.67 -0.93
N VAL A 36 10.96 -6.34 -0.97
CA VAL A 36 11.16 -5.46 0.18
C VAL A 36 9.84 -4.78 0.53
N GLY A 37 9.38 -5.00 1.77
CA GLY A 37 8.13 -4.50 2.32
C GLY A 37 7.04 -5.59 2.39
N GLY A 38 6.66 -5.97 3.60
CA GLY A 38 5.67 -7.02 3.92
C GLY A 38 4.24 -6.51 4.04
N GLY A 39 3.87 -5.46 3.31
CA GLY A 39 2.49 -4.94 3.22
C GLY A 39 1.67 -5.61 2.12
N ALA A 40 0.50 -5.05 1.80
CA ALA A 40 -0.44 -5.60 0.79
C ALA A 40 0.20 -5.90 -0.56
N GLY A 41 1.03 -4.99 -1.09
CA GLY A 41 1.72 -5.21 -2.35
C GLY A 41 2.78 -6.32 -2.26
N GLY A 42 3.84 -6.08 -1.49
CA GLY A 42 4.99 -6.98 -1.45
C GLY A 42 4.66 -8.39 -0.95
N LEU A 43 3.83 -8.54 0.09
CA LEU A 43 3.50 -9.87 0.62
C LEU A 43 2.71 -10.73 -0.37
N LEU A 44 1.75 -10.13 -1.09
CA LEU A 44 1.00 -10.84 -2.12
C LEU A 44 1.88 -11.19 -3.32
N ALA A 45 2.74 -10.27 -3.76
CA ALA A 45 3.68 -10.54 -4.85
C ALA A 45 4.60 -11.71 -4.49
N ALA A 46 5.18 -11.69 -3.28
CA ALA A 46 6.05 -12.75 -2.79
C ALA A 46 5.35 -14.11 -2.76
N ARG A 47 4.13 -14.18 -2.25
CA ARG A 47 3.33 -15.42 -2.20
C ARG A 47 2.95 -15.92 -3.57
N HIS A 48 2.59 -15.02 -4.48
CA HIS A 48 2.24 -15.40 -5.85
C HIS A 48 3.43 -16.02 -6.58
N LEU A 49 4.60 -15.39 -6.48
CA LEU A 49 5.85 -15.89 -7.03
C LEU A 49 6.26 -17.25 -6.43
N ALA A 50 6.19 -17.39 -5.09
CA ALA A 50 6.54 -18.64 -4.41
C ALA A 50 5.62 -19.80 -4.83
N ARG A 51 4.31 -19.56 -4.99
CA ARG A 51 3.36 -20.57 -5.50
C ARG A 51 3.66 -21.02 -6.93
N ALA A 52 4.28 -20.17 -7.74
CA ALA A 52 4.72 -20.50 -9.09
C ALA A 52 6.10 -21.19 -9.15
N GLY A 53 6.69 -21.52 -7.98
CA GLY A 53 7.95 -22.23 -7.86
C GLY A 53 9.19 -21.33 -7.87
N VAL A 54 9.05 -20.01 -7.74
CA VAL A 54 10.19 -19.08 -7.65
C VAL A 54 10.73 -19.04 -6.22
N ALA A 55 12.05 -19.13 -6.06
CA ALA A 55 12.71 -18.89 -4.78
C ALA A 55 12.64 -17.39 -4.42
N VAL A 56 11.82 -17.04 -3.44
CA VAL A 56 11.58 -15.65 -3.02
C VAL A 56 12.07 -15.40 -1.59
N THR A 57 12.84 -14.31 -1.42
CA THR A 57 13.14 -13.75 -0.09
C THR A 57 12.34 -12.46 0.10
N LEU A 58 11.46 -12.43 1.11
CA LEU A 58 10.76 -11.22 1.55
C LEU A 58 11.51 -10.61 2.74
N ILE A 59 11.87 -9.32 2.65
CA ILE A 59 12.50 -8.56 3.73
C ILE A 59 11.51 -7.54 4.25
N GLU A 60 11.23 -7.59 5.54
CA GLU A 60 10.35 -6.66 6.25
C GLU A 60 11.00 -6.23 7.56
N GLN A 61 10.90 -4.96 7.93
CA GLN A 61 11.54 -4.46 9.16
C GLN A 61 10.75 -4.82 10.43
N ASN A 62 9.43 -4.96 10.33
CA ASN A 62 8.56 -5.23 11.47
C ASN A 62 8.21 -6.72 11.57
N PRO A 63 8.31 -7.35 12.76
CA PRO A 63 7.94 -8.76 12.93
C PRO A 63 6.43 -9.00 12.81
N ARG A 64 5.62 -7.95 12.92
CA ARG A 64 4.16 -7.97 12.76
C ARG A 64 3.72 -6.83 11.86
N TYR A 65 2.66 -7.07 11.10
CA TYR A 65 2.01 -6.07 10.26
C TYR A 65 0.71 -5.61 10.90
N THR A 66 0.51 -4.31 11.05
CA THR A 66 -0.81 -3.75 11.41
C THR A 66 -1.48 -3.16 10.17
N ALA A 67 -2.61 -3.76 9.77
CA ALA A 67 -3.38 -3.30 8.62
C ALA A 67 -3.96 -1.92 8.89
N CYS A 68 -3.54 -0.91 8.13
CA CYS A 68 -4.11 0.44 8.24
C CYS A 68 -5.50 0.53 7.58
N PHE A 69 -5.79 -0.33 6.59
CA PHE A 69 -7.09 -0.39 5.93
C PHE A 69 -8.13 -1.06 6.85
N LEU A 70 -9.34 -0.50 6.90
CA LEU A 70 -10.42 -0.84 7.85
C LEU A 70 -10.08 -0.59 9.34
N SER A 71 -8.86 -0.21 9.71
CA SER A 71 -8.47 0.03 11.10
C SER A 71 -9.19 1.21 11.77
N ASN A 72 -9.79 2.11 10.99
CA ASN A 72 -10.70 3.13 11.54
C ASN A 72 -11.89 2.48 12.29
N ALA A 73 -12.24 1.22 12.01
CA ALA A 73 -13.21 0.48 12.82
C ALA A 73 -12.75 0.27 14.27
N ALA A 74 -11.44 0.14 14.52
CA ALA A 74 -10.90 0.13 15.88
C ALA A 74 -11.02 1.50 16.54
N LEU A 75 -10.77 2.55 15.77
CA LEU A 75 -10.96 3.92 16.23
C LEU A 75 -12.42 4.19 16.63
N GLY A 76 -13.38 3.71 15.83
CA GLY A 76 -14.81 3.76 16.15
C GLY A 76 -15.26 2.83 17.29
N GLY A 77 -14.36 2.03 17.86
CA GLY A 77 -14.68 1.08 18.94
C GLY A 77 -15.47 -0.14 18.47
N LEU A 78 -15.47 -0.44 17.17
CA LEU A 78 -16.22 -1.56 16.58
C LEU A 78 -15.47 -2.89 16.67
N ARG A 79 -14.14 -2.83 16.69
CA ARG A 79 -13.24 -3.99 16.77
C ARG A 79 -12.02 -3.64 17.63
N PRO A 80 -11.39 -4.59 18.34
CA PRO A 80 -10.14 -4.31 19.03
C PRO A 80 -9.01 -4.10 18.01
N LEU A 81 -7.99 -3.30 18.36
CA LEU A 81 -6.87 -3.04 17.45
C LEU A 81 -6.06 -4.30 17.10
N THR A 82 -6.03 -5.28 18.00
CA THR A 82 -5.39 -6.59 17.81
C THR A 82 -5.97 -7.38 16.64
N ASP A 83 -7.21 -7.10 16.23
CA ASP A 83 -7.85 -7.72 15.06
C ASP A 83 -7.18 -7.35 13.73
N PHE A 84 -6.37 -6.29 13.73
CA PHE A 84 -5.69 -5.77 12.55
C PHE A 84 -4.21 -6.14 12.51
N GLU A 85 -3.72 -6.94 13.47
CA GLU A 85 -2.32 -7.31 13.57
C GLU A 85 -2.06 -8.74 13.08
N TYR A 86 -1.09 -8.89 12.18
CA TYR A 86 -0.78 -10.15 11.52
C TYR A 86 0.70 -10.50 11.63
N GLY A 87 0.99 -11.81 11.65
CA GLY A 87 2.34 -12.34 11.47
C GLY A 87 2.53 -12.91 10.06
N TYR A 88 3.77 -13.28 9.74
CA TYR A 88 4.15 -13.74 8.39
C TYR A 88 4.15 -15.27 8.22
N GLN A 89 3.68 -16.02 9.21
CA GLN A 89 3.81 -17.49 9.22
C GLN A 89 3.09 -18.16 8.05
N GLY A 90 1.96 -17.62 7.58
CA GLY A 90 1.31 -18.20 6.41
C GLY A 90 2.07 -17.97 5.11
N ALA A 91 2.90 -16.92 5.01
CA ALA A 91 3.82 -16.72 3.89
C ALA A 91 4.98 -17.72 3.92
N GLU A 92 5.53 -18.00 5.10
CA GLU A 92 6.53 -19.07 5.28
C GLU A 92 5.96 -20.43 4.88
N ARG A 93 4.72 -20.75 5.30
CA ARG A 93 4.00 -21.97 4.86
C ARG A 93 3.78 -22.02 3.34
N ALA A 94 3.75 -20.88 2.67
CA ALA A 94 3.63 -20.77 1.21
C ALA A 94 4.98 -20.81 0.48
N GLY A 95 6.09 -21.08 1.18
CA GLY A 95 7.43 -21.20 0.59
C GLY A 95 8.21 -19.90 0.47
N VAL A 96 7.70 -18.79 1.03
CA VAL A 96 8.44 -17.51 1.06
C VAL A 96 9.48 -17.54 2.19
N ARG A 97 10.74 -17.23 1.89
CA ARG A 97 11.75 -16.98 2.93
C ARG A 97 11.54 -15.58 3.51
N VAL A 98 10.98 -15.48 4.70
CA VAL A 98 10.78 -14.20 5.39
C VAL A 98 12.02 -13.85 6.22
N VAL A 99 12.52 -12.63 6.05
CA VAL A 99 13.66 -12.07 6.79
C VAL A 99 13.19 -10.81 7.49
N ILE A 100 13.16 -10.84 8.83
CA ILE A 100 12.86 -9.66 9.62
C ILE A 100 14.13 -8.83 9.76
N ALA A 101 14.26 -7.80 8.93
CA ALA A 101 15.39 -6.89 8.90
C ALA A 101 15.04 -5.56 8.23
N LYS A 102 15.71 -4.48 8.64
CA LYS A 102 15.62 -3.20 7.96
C LYS A 102 16.63 -3.13 6.81
N VAL A 103 16.14 -2.90 5.59
CA VAL A 103 16.96 -2.52 4.45
C VAL A 103 17.34 -1.05 4.60
N SER A 104 18.64 -0.75 4.61
CA SER A 104 19.20 0.60 4.76
C SER A 104 19.71 1.19 3.45
N GLY A 105 19.69 0.45 2.35
CA GLY A 105 20.07 0.96 1.05
C GLY A 105 20.00 -0.07 -0.07
N ILE A 106 19.97 0.43 -1.31
CA ILE A 106 19.95 -0.36 -2.54
C ILE A 106 21.13 0.09 -3.42
N ASP A 107 22.12 -0.78 -3.57
CA ASP A 107 23.18 -0.65 -4.56
C ASP A 107 22.67 -1.28 -5.87
N ARG A 108 22.15 -0.42 -6.75
CA ARG A 108 21.51 -0.83 -8.01
C ARG A 108 22.52 -1.38 -9.01
N GLU A 109 23.72 -0.80 -9.07
CA GLU A 109 24.78 -1.23 -9.99
C GLU A 109 25.29 -2.62 -9.64
N ALA A 110 25.54 -2.88 -8.35
CA ALA A 110 25.97 -4.19 -7.87
C ALA A 110 24.81 -5.17 -7.61
N ARG A 111 23.56 -4.72 -7.81
CA ARG A 111 22.30 -5.45 -7.53
C ARG A 111 22.30 -6.08 -6.13
N ARG A 112 22.45 -5.22 -5.12
CA ARG A 112 22.63 -5.61 -3.73
C ARG A 112 21.83 -4.72 -2.77
N LEU A 113 21.19 -5.35 -1.80
CA LEU A 113 20.57 -4.69 -0.67
C LEU A 113 21.57 -4.62 0.50
N HIS A 114 21.59 -3.48 1.18
CA HIS A 114 22.29 -3.28 2.43
C HIS A 114 21.30 -3.39 3.59
N LEU A 115 21.61 -4.20 4.59
CA LEU A 115 20.82 -4.30 5.80
C LEU A 115 21.44 -3.45 6.91
N SER A 116 20.60 -3.00 7.83
CA SER A 116 21.02 -2.16 8.97
C SER A 116 22.03 -2.81 9.92
N ASP A 117 22.14 -4.14 9.90
CA ASP A 117 23.14 -4.91 10.67
C ASP A 117 24.50 -5.02 9.94
N GLY A 118 24.64 -4.39 8.77
CA GLY A 118 25.83 -4.41 7.92
C GLY A 118 25.89 -5.59 6.94
N SER A 119 24.96 -6.55 7.04
CA SER A 119 24.87 -7.66 6.10
C SER A 119 24.31 -7.21 4.74
N ARG A 120 24.45 -8.11 3.75
CA ARG A 120 24.18 -7.82 2.34
C ARG A 120 23.44 -8.96 1.68
N ILE A 121 22.45 -8.64 0.84
CA ILE A 121 21.68 -9.61 0.06
C ILE A 121 21.77 -9.24 -1.42
N VAL A 122 22.16 -10.19 -2.27
CA VAL A 122 22.18 -10.00 -3.73
C VAL A 122 20.80 -10.31 -4.30
N TYR A 123 20.44 -9.65 -5.40
CA TYR A 123 19.22 -9.96 -6.15
C TYR A 123 19.49 -9.99 -7.65
N ASP A 124 18.76 -10.84 -8.37
CA ASP A 124 18.63 -10.75 -9.83
C ASP A 124 17.45 -9.87 -10.21
N ARG A 125 16.38 -9.91 -9.40
CA ARG A 125 15.16 -9.13 -9.56
C ARG A 125 14.67 -8.66 -8.20
N LEU A 126 14.25 -7.40 -8.13
CA LEU A 126 13.76 -6.76 -6.91
C LEU A 126 12.32 -6.29 -7.09
N ILE A 127 11.43 -6.61 -6.15
CA ILE A 127 10.13 -5.94 -6.00
C ILE A 127 10.19 -5.06 -4.76
N LEU A 128 9.97 -3.77 -4.94
CA LEU A 128 10.03 -2.74 -3.91
C LEU A 128 8.60 -2.26 -3.59
N SER A 129 8.14 -2.48 -2.36
CA SER A 129 6.84 -2.03 -1.86
C SER A 129 6.94 -1.36 -0.47
N PRO A 130 7.68 -0.23 -0.35
CA PRO A 130 8.01 0.39 0.92
C PRO A 130 6.87 1.24 1.51
N GLY A 131 5.74 1.35 0.80
CA GLY A 131 4.65 2.23 1.18
C GLY A 131 5.02 3.72 1.02
N ILE A 132 4.65 4.52 2.02
CA ILE A 132 4.80 5.98 2.01
C ILE A 132 5.86 6.46 3.02
N ALA A 133 6.43 7.62 2.74
CA ALA A 133 7.05 8.50 3.72
C ALA A 133 6.31 9.85 3.74
N PHE A 134 6.57 10.67 4.75
CA PHE A 134 6.02 12.02 4.83
C PHE A 134 6.97 13.02 4.19
N VAL A 135 6.40 14.12 3.69
CA VAL A 135 7.15 15.28 3.21
C VAL A 135 7.40 16.18 4.41
N GLU A 136 8.67 16.31 4.79
CA GLU A 136 9.10 17.16 5.90
C GLU A 136 8.65 18.61 5.68
N GLY A 137 8.15 19.25 6.73
CA GLY A 137 7.66 20.63 6.68
C GLY A 137 6.38 20.86 5.86
N SER A 138 5.69 19.79 5.41
CA SER A 138 4.45 19.93 4.64
C SER A 138 3.25 20.42 5.46
N VAL A 139 3.34 20.36 6.79
CA VAL A 139 2.41 21.00 7.72
C VAL A 139 3.21 22.00 8.55
N SER A 140 2.95 23.29 8.39
CA SER A 140 3.69 24.33 9.09
C SER A 140 3.59 24.13 10.61
N GLY A 141 4.73 24.18 11.30
CA GLY A 141 4.81 24.03 12.76
C GLY A 141 4.72 22.59 13.29
N TRP A 142 4.59 21.57 12.42
CA TRP A 142 4.58 20.16 12.80
C TRP A 142 5.72 19.38 12.13
N SER A 143 6.32 18.46 12.88
CA SER A 143 7.31 17.49 12.40
C SER A 143 6.96 16.06 12.87
N GLU A 144 7.59 15.03 12.30
CA GLU A 144 7.37 13.65 12.79
C GLU A 144 7.71 13.48 14.29
N SER A 145 8.60 14.32 14.84
CA SER A 145 8.91 14.29 16.28
C SER A 145 7.74 14.74 17.17
N ASP A 146 6.79 15.47 16.62
CA ASP A 146 5.57 15.92 17.30
C ASP A 146 4.45 14.86 17.30
N SER A 147 4.63 13.73 16.59
CA SER A 147 3.61 12.68 16.45
C SER A 147 3.27 11.98 17.78
N ALA A 148 4.13 12.11 18.79
CA ALA A 148 3.84 11.68 20.15
C ALA A 148 2.70 12.49 20.79
N ARG A 149 2.43 13.71 20.31
CA ARG A 149 1.39 14.60 20.81
C ARG A 149 0.25 14.74 19.80
N MET A 150 0.59 14.96 18.54
CA MET A 150 -0.35 15.10 17.43
C MET A 150 -0.10 13.98 16.41
N PRO A 151 -0.58 12.75 16.68
CA PRO A 151 -0.28 11.58 15.86
C PRO A 151 -0.85 11.72 14.46
N HIS A 152 -0.18 11.14 13.48
CA HIS A 152 -0.69 10.98 12.12
C HIS A 152 -1.54 9.71 12.00
N ALA A 153 -1.16 8.64 12.69
CA ALA A 153 -1.84 7.33 12.65
C ALA A 153 -2.11 6.81 11.21
N TRP A 154 -1.25 7.17 10.26
CA TRP A 154 -1.32 6.80 8.83
C TRP A 154 -0.43 5.59 8.45
N LYS A 155 0.38 5.13 9.42
CA LYS A 155 1.16 3.88 9.38
C LYS A 155 0.66 2.87 10.43
N ALA A 156 -0.60 3.02 10.87
CA ALA A 156 -1.25 2.26 11.95
C ALA A 156 -0.51 2.36 13.30
N GLU A 157 0.25 1.35 13.70
CA GLU A 157 0.89 1.30 15.03
C GLU A 157 2.28 1.96 15.05
N PRO A 158 2.72 2.54 16.19
CA PRO A 158 2.03 2.61 17.50
C PRO A 158 1.01 3.76 17.64
N GLU A 159 0.82 4.54 16.57
CA GLU A 159 0.13 5.83 16.65
C GLU A 159 -1.38 5.72 16.70
N LEU A 160 -1.97 4.69 16.09
CA LEU A 160 -3.40 4.48 16.12
C LEU A 160 -3.88 4.17 17.54
N ALA A 161 -3.15 3.34 18.30
CA ALA A 161 -3.44 3.12 19.71
C ALA A 161 -3.37 4.42 20.53
N ARG A 162 -2.35 5.25 20.27
CA ARG A 162 -2.20 6.56 20.92
C ARG A 162 -3.36 7.50 20.61
N LEU A 163 -3.75 7.59 19.34
CA LEU A 163 -4.85 8.44 18.90
C LEU A 163 -6.17 7.99 19.56
N ILE A 164 -6.44 6.69 19.64
CA ILE A 164 -7.61 6.15 20.35
C ILE A 164 -7.59 6.56 21.82
N ALA A 165 -6.45 6.40 22.50
CA ALA A 165 -6.31 6.77 23.91
C ALA A 165 -6.50 8.28 24.15
N GLN A 166 -6.03 9.12 23.22
CA GLN A 166 -6.25 10.57 23.29
C GLN A 166 -7.73 10.93 23.14
N ILE A 167 -8.45 10.31 22.19
CA ILE A 167 -9.89 10.52 21.99
C ILE A 167 -10.68 10.06 23.23
N ASP A 168 -10.31 8.93 23.82
CA ASP A 168 -10.95 8.41 25.05
C ASP A 168 -10.75 9.30 26.26
N ALA A 169 -9.61 9.99 26.33
CA ALA A 169 -9.26 10.90 27.41
C ALA A 169 -9.77 12.33 27.18
N MET A 170 -10.44 12.60 26.06
CA MET A 170 -10.89 13.94 25.69
C MET A 170 -11.94 14.46 26.69
N PRO A 171 -11.81 15.69 27.22
CA PRO A 171 -12.77 16.24 28.17
C PRO A 171 -14.16 16.37 27.54
N GLU A 172 -15.19 16.37 28.38
CA GLU A 172 -16.57 16.50 27.90
C GLU A 172 -16.77 17.82 27.15
N GLY A 173 -17.29 17.74 25.92
CA GLY A 173 -17.41 18.90 25.03
C GLY A 173 -16.13 19.31 24.29
N GLY A 174 -15.05 18.55 24.44
CA GLY A 174 -13.77 18.83 23.78
C GLY A 174 -13.81 18.71 22.25
N THR A 175 -12.75 19.21 21.61
CA THR A 175 -12.65 19.32 20.15
C THR A 175 -11.56 18.40 19.62
N PHE A 176 -11.95 17.51 18.71
CA PHE A 176 -11.04 16.73 17.88
C PHE A 176 -10.76 17.47 16.56
N GLY A 177 -9.50 17.76 16.25
CA GLY A 177 -9.10 18.30 14.95
C GLY A 177 -8.46 17.23 14.07
N LEU A 178 -8.75 17.29 12.77
CA LEU A 178 -8.05 16.53 11.74
C LEU A 178 -7.46 17.48 10.70
N ILE A 179 -6.14 17.42 10.51
CA ILE A 179 -5.47 18.06 9.39
C ILE A 179 -5.42 17.06 8.24
N ALA A 180 -6.16 17.35 7.16
CA ALA A 180 -6.21 16.47 5.99
C ALA A 180 -4.98 16.72 5.09
N PRO A 181 -4.43 15.67 4.45
CA PRO A 181 -3.28 15.83 3.57
C PRO A 181 -3.70 16.42 2.20
N PRO A 182 -2.79 17.11 1.49
CA PRO A 182 -2.97 17.43 0.08
C PRO A 182 -2.83 16.17 -0.79
N ALA A 183 -3.43 16.21 -2.00
CA ALA A 183 -3.29 15.13 -2.98
C ALA A 183 -1.91 15.13 -3.65
N PRO A 184 -1.36 13.96 -4.06
CA PRO A 184 -1.86 12.60 -3.80
C PRO A 184 -1.43 12.05 -2.43
N TYR A 185 -2.26 11.19 -1.83
CA TYR A 185 -1.97 10.50 -0.56
C TYR A 185 -2.61 9.11 -0.51
N ARG A 186 -2.15 8.27 0.42
CA ARG A 186 -2.70 6.94 0.71
C ARG A 186 -4.16 7.07 1.17
N CYS A 187 -5.03 6.29 0.55
CA CYS A 187 -6.45 6.11 0.83
C CYS A 187 -7.22 7.44 0.85
N PRO A 188 -7.59 7.99 -0.33
CA PRO A 188 -8.31 9.26 -0.43
C PRO A 188 -9.56 9.41 0.46
N PRO A 189 -10.43 8.40 0.65
CA PRO A 189 -11.56 8.56 1.56
C PRO A 189 -11.22 8.32 3.04
N GLY A 190 -10.00 7.90 3.36
CA GLY A 190 -9.57 7.49 4.69
C GLY A 190 -9.71 8.56 5.79
N PRO A 191 -9.38 9.86 5.55
CA PRO A 191 -9.53 10.89 6.58
C PRO A 191 -11.00 11.09 6.97
N TYR A 192 -11.90 10.97 6.00
CA TYR A 192 -13.32 11.22 6.18
C TYR A 192 -14.06 10.00 6.76
N GLU A 193 -13.61 8.78 6.43
CA GLU A 193 -13.97 7.58 7.19
C GLU A 193 -13.52 7.71 8.66
N ARG A 194 -12.29 8.19 8.89
CA ARG A 194 -11.79 8.42 10.25
C ARG A 194 -12.67 9.39 11.01
N VAL A 195 -13.01 10.54 10.42
CA VAL A 195 -13.97 11.49 11.01
C VAL A 195 -15.28 10.80 11.37
N SER A 196 -15.82 9.98 10.47
CA SER A 196 -17.06 9.25 10.73
C SER A 196 -16.95 8.28 11.91
N MET A 197 -15.83 7.56 12.03
CA MET A 197 -15.57 6.64 13.14
C MET A 197 -15.26 7.36 14.46
N VAL A 198 -14.55 8.49 14.43
CA VAL A 198 -14.38 9.38 15.58
C VAL A 198 -15.76 9.88 16.04
N ALA A 199 -16.59 10.38 15.12
CA ALA A 199 -17.93 10.88 15.41
C ALA A 199 -18.83 9.78 15.98
N HIS A 200 -18.78 8.57 15.43
CA HIS A 200 -19.49 7.42 15.99
C HIS A 200 -19.12 7.19 17.46
N ARG A 201 -17.82 7.16 17.77
CA ARG A 201 -17.33 6.97 19.13
C ARG A 201 -17.79 8.11 20.05
N LEU A 202 -17.55 9.36 19.64
CA LEU A 202 -17.86 10.55 20.43
C LEU A 202 -19.37 10.72 20.65
N SER A 203 -20.22 10.46 19.66
CA SER A 203 -21.69 10.55 19.82
C SER A 203 -22.23 9.68 20.96
N ARG A 204 -21.50 8.61 21.33
CA ARG A 204 -21.87 7.69 22.40
C ARG A 204 -21.20 8.01 23.74
N GLN A 205 -19.98 8.55 23.72
CA GLN A 205 -19.15 8.73 24.91
C GLN A 205 -19.04 10.19 25.36
N ASN A 206 -19.07 11.12 24.40
CA ASN A 206 -18.89 12.55 24.58
C ASN A 206 -19.73 13.33 23.54
N PRO A 207 -21.08 13.30 23.63
CA PRO A 207 -21.98 13.80 22.58
C PRO A 207 -21.94 15.31 22.38
N ARG A 208 -21.32 16.06 23.31
CA ARG A 208 -21.11 17.51 23.19
C ARG A 208 -19.83 17.86 22.42
N ALA A 209 -18.96 16.88 22.15
CA ALA A 209 -17.71 17.09 21.46
C ALA A 209 -17.91 17.64 20.04
N LYS A 210 -16.88 18.32 19.53
CA LYS A 210 -16.82 18.83 18.16
C LYS A 210 -15.69 18.18 17.38
N ILE A 211 -15.87 18.11 16.07
CA ILE A 211 -14.86 17.66 15.12
C ILE A 211 -14.61 18.77 14.12
N MET A 212 -13.36 19.19 13.98
CA MET A 212 -12.93 20.16 12.98
C MET A 212 -12.02 19.49 11.95
N ILE A 213 -12.35 19.66 10.67
CA ILE A 213 -11.51 19.20 9.56
C ILE A 213 -10.86 20.43 8.93
N PHE A 214 -9.54 20.49 8.94
CA PHE A 214 -8.75 21.49 8.21
C PHE A 214 -8.29 20.85 6.91
N ASP A 215 -8.92 21.23 5.80
CA ASP A 215 -8.76 20.54 4.52
C ASP A 215 -8.20 21.49 3.44
N PRO A 216 -6.98 21.22 2.91
CA PRO A 216 -6.39 22.04 1.86
C PRO A 216 -7.02 21.80 0.48
N LYS A 217 -8.04 20.95 0.38
CA LYS A 217 -8.67 20.56 -0.89
C LYS A 217 -10.06 21.18 -1.01
N GLU A 218 -10.40 21.66 -2.21
CA GLU A 218 -11.77 22.11 -2.53
C GLU A 218 -12.77 20.96 -2.42
N ASN A 219 -12.43 19.79 -2.96
CA ASN A 219 -13.28 18.61 -2.96
C ASN A 219 -12.52 17.36 -2.50
N TYR A 220 -13.23 16.39 -1.95
CA TYR A 220 -12.66 15.11 -1.55
C TYR A 220 -13.47 13.88 -1.96
N SER A 221 -12.84 12.71 -1.82
CA SER A 221 -13.44 11.44 -2.26
C SER A 221 -14.72 11.14 -1.49
N LYS A 222 -15.84 10.94 -2.20
CA LYS A 222 -17.17 10.65 -1.65
C LYS A 222 -17.76 11.80 -0.81
N GLN A 223 -17.35 13.05 -1.04
CA GLN A 223 -17.77 14.21 -0.23
C GLN A 223 -19.27 14.27 0.05
N THR A 224 -20.12 14.32 -0.99
CA THR A 224 -21.57 14.40 -0.82
C THR A 224 -22.13 13.25 0.02
N LEU A 225 -21.58 12.03 -0.13
CA LEU A 225 -22.03 10.87 0.64
C LEU A 225 -21.65 10.99 2.12
N PHE A 226 -20.43 11.46 2.41
CA PHE A 226 -19.98 11.68 3.79
C PHE A 226 -20.76 12.81 4.46
N GLU A 227 -20.92 13.96 3.79
CA GLU A 227 -21.63 15.12 4.34
C GLU A 227 -23.10 14.79 4.62
N ASN A 228 -23.80 14.13 3.68
CA ASN A 228 -25.16 13.65 3.91
C ASN A 228 -25.26 12.65 5.09
N ALA A 229 -24.27 11.77 5.22
CA ALA A 229 -24.21 10.83 6.34
C ALA A 229 -23.96 11.55 7.67
N TRP A 230 -23.09 12.54 7.70
CA TRP A 230 -22.77 13.32 8.91
C TRP A 230 -23.94 14.17 9.36
N GLU A 231 -24.65 14.83 8.45
CA GLU A 231 -25.86 15.58 8.77
C GLU A 231 -26.94 14.68 9.39
N ARG A 232 -27.08 13.45 8.87
CA ARG A 232 -28.08 12.49 9.35
C ARG A 232 -27.69 11.83 10.68
N LEU A 233 -26.44 11.39 10.80
CA LEU A 233 -25.98 10.55 11.92
C LEU A 233 -25.37 11.36 13.07
N TYR A 234 -24.74 12.49 12.76
CA TYR A 234 -23.94 13.29 13.70
C TYR A 234 -24.24 14.79 13.58
N PRO A 235 -25.53 15.20 13.61
CA PRO A 235 -25.94 16.57 13.29
C PRO A 235 -25.21 17.60 14.17
N GLY A 236 -24.51 18.54 13.52
CA GLY A 236 -23.80 19.64 14.18
C GLY A 236 -22.51 19.24 14.91
N MET A 237 -22.03 18.00 14.81
CA MET A 237 -20.78 17.56 15.43
C MET A 237 -19.55 17.90 14.58
N ILE A 238 -19.67 17.82 13.26
CA ILE A 238 -18.55 17.89 12.31
C ILE A 238 -18.63 19.20 11.53
N GLU A 239 -17.51 19.91 11.48
CA GLU A 239 -17.31 21.11 10.69
C GLU A 239 -16.05 20.97 9.85
N ARG A 240 -16.09 21.46 8.60
CA ARG A 240 -14.96 21.44 7.67
C ARG A 240 -14.62 22.87 7.25
N LEU A 241 -13.36 23.23 7.44
CA LEU A 241 -12.73 24.40 6.85
C LEU A 241 -12.06 23.94 5.55
N ASP A 242 -12.63 24.34 4.43
CA ASP A 242 -12.05 24.15 3.10
C ASP A 242 -11.13 25.34 2.75
N PRO A 243 -10.50 25.39 1.55
CA PRO A 243 -9.63 26.50 1.18
C PRO A 243 -10.29 27.89 1.21
N LEU A 244 -11.60 27.99 0.97
CA LEU A 244 -12.30 29.27 1.05
C LEU A 244 -12.45 29.78 2.49
N MET A 245 -12.31 28.87 3.47
CA MET A 245 -12.36 29.14 4.90
C MET A 245 -10.97 29.01 5.57
N GLY A 246 -9.88 29.02 4.79
CA GLY A 246 -8.51 28.97 5.32
C GLY A 246 -7.97 27.56 5.62
N GLY A 247 -8.65 26.50 5.18
CA GLY A 247 -8.23 25.11 5.39
C GLY A 247 -6.91 24.73 4.70
N ASP A 248 -6.44 25.52 3.73
CA ASP A 248 -5.14 25.41 3.06
C ASP A 248 -4.06 26.33 3.65
N LEU A 249 -4.45 27.29 4.51
CA LEU A 249 -3.58 28.28 5.14
C LEU A 249 -3.45 28.02 6.65
N ILE A 250 -2.83 26.89 6.99
CA ILE A 250 -2.73 26.44 8.38
C ILE A 250 -1.30 26.46 8.96
N GLU A 251 -1.21 26.73 10.26
CA GLU A 251 -0.03 26.50 11.11
C GLU A 251 -0.47 25.69 12.34
N VAL A 252 0.23 24.61 12.62
CA VAL A 252 -0.02 23.78 13.80
C VAL A 252 0.97 24.16 14.89
N ARG A 253 0.50 24.25 16.13
CA ARG A 253 1.31 24.51 17.32
C ARG A 253 1.16 23.35 18.29
N PRO A 254 2.00 22.30 18.17
CA PRO A 254 1.94 21.14 19.04
C PRO A 254 2.01 21.54 20.52
N GLY A 255 2.85 22.53 20.86
CA GLY A 255 3.01 23.18 22.16
C GLY A 255 1.71 23.44 22.92
N SER A 256 0.78 24.14 22.27
CA SER A 256 -0.48 24.63 22.84
C SER A 256 -1.70 23.83 22.41
N MET A 257 -1.53 22.77 21.61
CA MET A 257 -2.64 22.06 20.94
C MET A 257 -3.53 23.00 20.11
N GLU A 258 -2.91 23.96 19.42
CA GLU A 258 -3.59 24.97 18.61
C GLU A 258 -3.34 24.74 17.12
N VAL A 259 -4.33 25.02 16.30
CA VAL A 259 -4.21 25.17 14.84
C VAL A 259 -4.60 26.60 14.51
N LEU A 260 -3.72 27.34 13.85
CA LEU A 260 -4.10 28.59 13.21
C LEU A 260 -4.59 28.27 11.79
N ALA A 261 -5.76 28.77 11.40
CA ALA A 261 -6.23 28.75 10.02
C ALA A 261 -6.58 30.17 9.60
N ASP A 262 -5.92 30.67 8.54
CA ASP A 262 -6.01 32.08 8.09
C ASP A 262 -5.86 33.11 9.23
N GLY A 263 -4.97 32.82 10.18
CA GLY A 263 -4.70 33.66 11.35
C GLY A 263 -5.71 33.56 12.50
N GLU A 264 -6.81 32.82 12.33
CA GLU A 264 -7.74 32.47 13.41
C GLU A 264 -7.24 31.25 14.18
N GLY A 265 -7.24 31.31 15.51
CA GLY A 265 -6.73 30.25 16.38
C GLY A 265 -7.80 29.31 16.91
N PHE A 266 -7.60 28.02 16.67
CA PHE A 266 -8.46 26.92 17.10
C PHE A 266 -7.71 26.07 18.13
N VAL A 267 -8.12 26.15 19.39
CA VAL A 267 -7.59 25.26 20.45
C VAL A 267 -8.33 23.92 20.39
N LEU A 268 -7.56 22.84 20.32
CA LEU A 268 -8.04 21.47 20.21
C LEU A 268 -7.65 20.67 21.45
N ASP A 269 -8.41 19.63 21.76
CA ASP A 269 -8.05 18.67 22.82
C ASP A 269 -7.27 17.49 22.25
N VAL A 270 -7.57 17.11 21.01
CA VAL A 270 -6.88 16.07 20.26
C VAL A 270 -6.69 16.55 18.82
N CYS A 271 -5.50 16.40 18.26
CA CYS A 271 -5.23 16.78 16.88
C CYS A 271 -4.56 15.63 16.12
N ASN A 272 -5.22 15.14 15.07
CA ASN A 272 -4.69 14.17 14.14
C ASN A 272 -4.09 14.89 12.92
N VAL A 273 -2.77 14.90 12.80
CA VAL A 273 -2.07 15.61 11.71
C VAL A 273 -1.65 14.62 10.63
N ILE A 274 -2.19 14.70 9.42
CA ILE A 274 -1.81 13.82 8.32
C ILE A 274 -1.00 14.63 7.29
N PRO A 275 0.34 14.50 7.25
CA PRO A 275 1.17 15.29 6.36
C PRO A 275 1.04 14.89 4.90
N ALA A 276 1.56 15.74 4.00
CA ALA A 276 1.76 15.36 2.60
C ALA A 276 2.69 14.14 2.51
N GLN A 277 2.51 13.35 1.45
CA GLN A 277 3.13 12.03 1.33
C GLN A 277 3.96 11.92 0.06
N ARG A 278 4.94 11.03 0.12
CA ARG A 278 5.80 10.62 -0.99
C ARG A 278 6.09 9.12 -0.91
N ALA A 279 6.80 8.57 -1.87
CA ALA A 279 7.27 7.19 -1.79
C ALA A 279 8.16 6.99 -0.55
N GLY A 280 8.10 5.80 0.06
CA GLY A 280 8.92 5.45 1.22
C GLY A 280 10.41 5.70 0.99
N ASP A 281 11.13 6.07 2.05
CA ASP A 281 12.52 6.60 1.99
C ASP A 281 13.46 5.74 1.16
N LEU A 282 13.36 4.41 1.29
CA LEU A 282 14.19 3.49 0.55
C LEU A 282 14.09 3.66 -0.98
N ALA A 283 12.91 4.00 -1.52
CA ALA A 283 12.76 4.27 -2.95
C ALA A 283 13.39 5.62 -3.35
N SER A 284 13.22 6.65 -2.52
CA SER A 284 13.78 7.98 -2.77
C SER A 284 15.31 7.97 -2.68
N GLU A 285 15.86 7.40 -1.61
CA GLU A 285 17.30 7.28 -1.36
C GLU A 285 18.00 6.38 -2.40
N ALA A 286 17.29 5.39 -2.94
CA ALA A 286 17.80 4.57 -4.05
C ALA A 286 17.78 5.29 -5.40
N GLY A 287 17.29 6.54 -5.47
CA GLY A 287 17.17 7.29 -6.72
C GLY A 287 16.15 6.68 -7.68
N LEU A 288 15.07 6.10 -7.14
CA LEU A 288 13.98 5.48 -7.91
C LEU A 288 12.74 6.37 -8.02
N CYS A 289 12.78 7.59 -7.49
CA CYS A 289 11.68 8.56 -7.56
C CYS A 289 12.00 9.70 -8.53
N ASP A 290 10.97 10.24 -9.18
CA ASP A 290 11.07 11.45 -9.97
C ASP A 290 10.74 12.71 -9.15
N GLU A 291 10.65 13.87 -9.81
CA GLU A 291 10.35 15.17 -9.18
C GLU A 291 9.01 15.20 -8.44
N SER A 292 8.07 14.29 -8.75
CA SER A 292 6.81 14.17 -8.02
C SER A 292 6.97 13.53 -6.63
N GLY A 293 8.15 12.97 -6.34
CA GLY A 293 8.40 12.21 -5.11
C GLY A 293 7.89 10.77 -5.14
N TRP A 294 7.38 10.29 -6.29
CA TRP A 294 6.90 8.92 -6.49
C TRP A 294 7.76 8.17 -7.51
N ALA A 295 7.71 6.84 -7.50
CA ALA A 295 8.53 6.03 -8.39
C ALA A 295 7.87 5.83 -9.76
N PRO A 296 8.42 6.37 -10.87
CA PRO A 296 7.85 6.18 -12.19
C PRO A 296 7.98 4.72 -12.64
N VAL A 297 6.87 4.12 -13.07
CA VAL A 297 6.80 2.71 -13.48
C VAL A 297 6.12 2.55 -14.84
N ASP A 298 6.40 1.43 -15.51
CA ASP A 298 5.59 0.95 -16.61
C ASP A 298 4.28 0.35 -16.06
N ALA A 299 3.14 0.68 -16.65
CA ALA A 299 1.84 0.21 -16.15
C ALA A 299 1.53 -1.26 -16.45
N ALA A 300 2.26 -1.92 -17.35
CA ALA A 300 2.00 -3.30 -17.75
C ALA A 300 2.64 -4.32 -16.79
N GLY A 301 3.80 -3.99 -16.20
CA GLY A 301 4.54 -4.88 -15.31
C GLY A 301 5.05 -4.23 -14.02
N PHE A 302 4.79 -2.94 -13.81
CA PHE A 302 5.30 -2.13 -12.70
C PHE A 302 6.82 -2.07 -12.62
N THR A 303 7.51 -2.30 -13.74
CA THR A 303 8.96 -2.14 -13.85
C THR A 303 9.29 -0.67 -13.70
N SER A 304 10.30 -0.35 -12.90
CA SER A 304 10.79 1.01 -12.76
C SER A 304 11.26 1.52 -14.12
N ARG A 305 10.88 2.75 -14.46
CA ARG A 305 11.41 3.44 -15.65
C ARG A 305 12.86 3.89 -15.48
N ILE A 306 13.41 3.73 -14.27
CA ILE A 306 14.78 4.12 -13.92
C ILE A 306 15.71 2.91 -13.86
N ASP A 307 15.25 1.75 -13.34
CA ASP A 307 16.03 0.52 -13.31
C ASP A 307 15.18 -0.71 -13.72
N PRO A 308 15.46 -1.35 -14.86
CA PRO A 308 14.67 -2.47 -15.37
C PRO A 308 14.74 -3.75 -14.51
N ASN A 309 15.67 -3.84 -13.57
CA ASN A 309 15.75 -4.98 -12.64
C ASN A 309 14.84 -4.82 -11.41
N ILE A 310 14.20 -3.67 -11.26
CA ILE A 310 13.40 -3.30 -10.09
C ILE A 310 11.96 -3.04 -10.53
N ARG A 311 11.01 -3.62 -9.81
CA ARG A 311 9.59 -3.28 -9.89
C ARG A 311 9.18 -2.51 -8.64
N VAL A 312 8.39 -1.45 -8.80
CA VAL A 312 7.88 -0.68 -7.66
C VAL A 312 6.36 -0.74 -7.66
N ILE A 313 5.76 -1.21 -6.55
CA ILE A 313 4.32 -1.45 -6.45
C ILE A 313 3.72 -0.87 -5.16
N GLY A 314 2.39 -0.72 -5.16
CA GLY A 314 1.64 -0.09 -4.08
C GLY A 314 1.88 1.41 -4.02
N ASP A 315 1.72 1.99 -2.83
CA ASP A 315 1.70 3.46 -2.69
C ASP A 315 2.96 4.15 -3.23
N ALA A 316 4.12 3.51 -3.22
CA ALA A 316 5.36 4.10 -3.71
C ALA A 316 5.37 4.38 -5.23
N ALA A 317 4.55 3.66 -6.00
CA ALA A 317 4.51 3.80 -7.45
C ALA A 317 3.78 5.07 -7.90
N ALA A 318 4.26 5.66 -9.00
CA ALA A 318 3.55 6.68 -9.78
C ALA A 318 2.53 5.98 -10.70
N GLN A 319 1.52 5.42 -10.06
CA GLN A 319 0.54 4.46 -10.61
C GLN A 319 -0.65 5.11 -11.34
N GLY A 320 -0.42 6.20 -12.09
CA GLY A 320 -1.44 6.87 -12.90
C GLY A 320 -2.77 7.14 -12.18
N ALA A 321 -3.88 6.73 -12.81
CA ALA A 321 -5.24 6.95 -12.30
C ALA A 321 -5.63 6.05 -11.10
N MET A 322 -4.83 5.05 -10.73
CA MET A 322 -5.16 4.20 -9.58
C MET A 322 -4.95 4.94 -8.26
N PRO A 323 -5.88 4.85 -7.29
CA PRO A 323 -5.67 5.43 -5.97
C PRO A 323 -4.66 4.62 -5.16
N LYS A 324 -3.92 5.28 -4.27
CA LYS A 324 -2.94 4.63 -3.38
C LYS A 324 -3.69 3.90 -2.26
N SER A 325 -4.02 2.62 -2.47
CA SER A 325 -4.85 1.82 -1.55
C SER A 325 -4.31 0.40 -1.42
N ALA A 326 -4.76 -0.30 -0.37
CA ALA A 326 -4.43 -1.72 -0.20
C ALA A 326 -4.99 -2.60 -1.33
N PHE A 327 -6.19 -2.28 -1.86
CA PHE A 327 -6.77 -2.99 -2.99
C PHE A 327 -5.91 -2.78 -4.25
N ALA A 328 -5.59 -1.53 -4.58
CA ALA A 328 -4.73 -1.21 -5.71
C ALA A 328 -3.37 -1.91 -5.57
N ALA A 329 -2.71 -1.80 -4.41
CA ALA A 329 -1.45 -2.50 -4.16
C ALA A 329 -1.57 -4.03 -4.36
N SER A 330 -2.70 -4.63 -3.97
CA SER A 330 -2.95 -6.07 -4.14
C SER A 330 -3.10 -6.49 -5.60
N THR A 331 -3.78 -5.71 -6.44
CA THR A 331 -3.97 -6.04 -7.86
C THR A 331 -2.68 -5.78 -8.65
N GLN A 332 -1.96 -4.72 -8.31
CA GLN A 332 -0.62 -4.44 -8.83
C GLN A 332 0.39 -5.54 -8.49
N ALA A 333 0.32 -6.10 -7.29
CA ALA A 333 1.18 -7.22 -6.89
C ALA A 333 1.00 -8.43 -7.81
N LEU A 334 -0.23 -8.75 -8.20
CA LEU A 334 -0.51 -9.85 -9.13
C LEU A 334 0.05 -9.55 -10.53
N VAL A 335 -0.21 -8.36 -11.07
CA VAL A 335 0.31 -7.94 -12.38
C VAL A 335 1.84 -7.93 -12.41
N ALA A 336 2.48 -7.36 -11.38
CA ALA A 336 3.94 -7.30 -11.27
C ALA A 336 4.56 -8.70 -11.14
N ALA A 337 3.96 -9.58 -10.32
CA ALA A 337 4.42 -10.95 -10.15
C ALA A 337 4.29 -11.75 -11.47
N GLN A 338 3.18 -11.62 -12.19
CA GLN A 338 2.98 -12.30 -13.47
C GLN A 338 3.93 -11.80 -14.55
N SER A 339 4.12 -10.49 -14.65
CA SER A 339 5.11 -9.90 -15.55
C SER A 339 6.51 -10.45 -15.26
N LEU A 340 6.88 -10.56 -13.98
CA LEU A 340 8.16 -11.14 -13.59
C LEU A 340 8.23 -12.66 -13.89
N LEU A 341 7.16 -13.42 -13.66
CA LEU A 341 7.11 -14.85 -14.00
C LEU A 341 7.32 -15.08 -15.50
N ALA A 342 6.70 -14.24 -16.35
CA ALA A 342 6.90 -14.27 -17.79
C ALA A 342 8.35 -13.98 -18.18
N GLU A 343 9.00 -12.99 -17.55
CA GLU A 343 10.44 -12.72 -17.74
C GLU A 343 11.33 -13.90 -17.35
N LEU A 344 10.94 -14.65 -16.32
CA LEU A 344 11.67 -15.81 -15.83
C LEU A 344 11.37 -17.09 -16.64
N GLY A 345 10.46 -17.03 -17.62
CA GLY A 345 10.09 -18.16 -18.48
C GLY A 345 9.11 -19.15 -17.86
N HIS A 346 8.41 -18.76 -16.79
CA HIS A 346 7.31 -19.55 -16.24
C HIS A 346 6.07 -19.43 -17.14
N GLN A 347 5.28 -20.49 -17.25
CA GLN A 347 4.05 -20.47 -18.04
C GLN A 347 3.04 -19.45 -17.49
N ASP A 348 2.35 -18.80 -18.43
CA ASP A 348 1.41 -17.72 -18.19
C ASP A 348 0.31 -18.14 -17.21
N ALA A 349 0.25 -17.48 -16.05
CA ALA A 349 -0.76 -17.70 -15.02
C ALA A 349 -2.08 -16.93 -15.29
N GLY A 350 -2.18 -16.27 -16.45
CA GLY A 350 -3.32 -15.43 -16.86
C GLY A 350 -3.11 -13.96 -16.50
N ALA A 351 -3.63 -13.05 -17.32
CA ALA A 351 -3.46 -11.61 -17.11
C ALA A 351 -4.20 -11.12 -15.85
N GLY A 352 -3.45 -10.52 -14.93
CA GLY A 352 -3.97 -9.87 -13.74
C GLY A 352 -4.76 -8.63 -14.11
N GLN A 353 -5.91 -8.44 -13.47
CA GLN A 353 -6.76 -7.27 -13.69
C GLN A 353 -6.41 -6.18 -12.67
N LEU A 354 -6.18 -4.96 -13.15
CA LEU A 354 -6.03 -3.80 -12.29
C LEU A 354 -7.43 -3.30 -11.91
N ALA A 355 -7.71 -3.35 -10.61
CA ALA A 355 -8.96 -2.89 -10.04
C ALA A 355 -8.71 -2.28 -8.66
N ASN A 356 -9.64 -1.44 -8.22
CA ASN A 356 -9.66 -0.88 -6.88
C ASN A 356 -11.09 -0.72 -6.38
N ILE A 357 -11.30 -1.02 -5.09
CA ILE A 357 -12.47 -0.57 -4.33
C ILE A 357 -12.00 -0.03 -2.99
N CYS A 358 -12.45 1.17 -2.63
CA CYS A 358 -12.24 1.79 -1.33
C CYS A 358 -13.59 1.88 -0.58
N TYR A 359 -13.78 0.95 0.35
CA TYR A 359 -14.87 0.98 1.32
C TYR A 359 -14.58 2.01 2.43
N SER A 360 -15.64 2.61 2.97
CA SER A 360 -15.57 3.46 4.15
C SER A 360 -16.78 3.23 5.04
N LEU A 361 -16.55 2.97 6.31
CA LEU A 361 -17.62 2.92 7.31
C LEU A 361 -18.01 4.35 7.72
N ILE A 362 -19.32 4.60 7.79
CA ILE A 362 -19.90 5.85 8.33
C ILE A 362 -20.62 5.61 9.66
N ALA A 363 -21.05 4.37 9.90
CA ALA A 363 -21.59 3.83 11.14
C ALA A 363 -21.23 2.33 11.23
N PRO A 364 -21.56 1.60 12.33
CA PRO A 364 -21.22 0.17 12.46
C PRO A 364 -21.74 -0.70 11.31
N ASP A 365 -22.92 -0.36 10.80
CA ASP A 365 -23.71 -1.11 9.83
C ASP A 365 -24.03 -0.27 8.58
N GLU A 366 -23.30 0.83 8.35
CA GLU A 366 -23.47 1.65 7.15
C GLU A 366 -22.11 1.92 6.50
N GLY A 367 -21.99 1.53 5.22
CA GLY A 367 -20.77 1.67 4.44
C GLY A 367 -20.98 2.37 3.10
N LEU A 368 -19.93 3.02 2.61
CA LEU A 368 -19.86 3.71 1.32
C LEU A 368 -18.72 3.15 0.49
N LYS A 369 -18.90 2.99 -0.82
CA LYS A 369 -17.84 2.51 -1.72
C LYS A 369 -17.58 3.44 -2.90
N VAL A 370 -16.32 3.45 -3.34
CA VAL A 370 -15.89 4.02 -4.62
C VAL A 370 -14.87 3.07 -5.21
N GLY A 371 -14.94 2.83 -6.52
CA GLY A 371 -14.06 1.88 -7.16
C GLY A 371 -14.02 2.03 -8.67
N GLY A 372 -13.19 1.21 -9.28
CA GLY A 372 -13.01 1.22 -10.72
C GLY A 372 -12.13 0.09 -11.22
N ASP A 373 -12.20 -0.10 -12.52
CA ASP A 373 -11.33 -0.97 -13.30
C ASP A 373 -10.34 -0.11 -14.08
N TYR A 374 -9.13 -0.63 -14.25
CA TYR A 374 -8.03 0.09 -14.86
C TYR A 374 -7.29 -0.78 -15.87
N GLU A 375 -6.66 -0.12 -16.84
CA GLU A 375 -5.83 -0.77 -17.85
C GLU A 375 -4.51 -0.02 -18.03
N ALA A 376 -3.49 -0.76 -18.46
CA ALA A 376 -2.22 -0.16 -18.88
C ALA A 376 -2.36 0.42 -20.29
N GLN A 377 -2.26 1.74 -20.42
CA GLN A 377 -2.30 2.45 -21.71
C GLN A 377 -1.21 3.53 -21.77
N ALA A 378 -0.44 3.54 -22.87
CA ALA A 378 0.67 4.49 -23.08
C ALA A 378 1.66 4.60 -21.89
N GLY A 379 1.91 3.48 -21.21
CA GLY A 379 2.83 3.41 -20.07
C GLY A 379 2.25 3.86 -18.73
N ALA A 380 1.00 4.34 -18.66
CA ALA A 380 0.32 4.69 -17.42
C ALA A 380 -0.94 3.83 -17.22
N THR A 381 -1.41 3.70 -15.97
CA THR A 381 -2.71 3.09 -15.72
C THR A 381 -3.80 4.12 -15.94
N VAL A 382 -4.79 3.81 -16.77
CA VAL A 382 -5.96 4.65 -17.02
C VAL A 382 -7.21 3.99 -16.48
N SER A 383 -8.19 4.78 -16.07
CA SER A 383 -9.49 4.23 -15.65
C SER A 383 -10.33 3.90 -16.88
N VAL A 384 -10.89 2.69 -16.91
CA VAL A 384 -11.83 2.23 -17.94
C VAL A 384 -13.26 2.17 -17.45
N ARG A 385 -13.45 1.95 -16.14
CA ARG A 385 -14.75 1.99 -15.47
C ARG A 385 -14.58 2.59 -14.09
N ASN A 386 -15.53 3.42 -13.66
CA ASN A 386 -15.64 3.90 -12.28
C ASN A 386 -17.06 3.68 -11.77
N PHE A 387 -17.18 3.55 -10.45
CA PHE A 387 -18.45 3.57 -9.74
C PHE A 387 -18.26 4.17 -8.34
N ILE A 388 -19.35 4.68 -7.79
CA ILE A 388 -19.46 5.24 -6.45
C ILE A 388 -20.87 4.91 -5.92
N SER A 389 -21.03 4.73 -4.62
CA SER A 389 -22.35 4.61 -3.98
C SER A 389 -23.26 5.77 -4.39
N ASP A 390 -24.55 5.48 -4.60
CA ASP A 390 -25.52 6.50 -4.94
C ASP A 390 -26.02 7.22 -3.66
N PRO A 391 -26.11 8.57 -3.64
CA PRO A 391 -26.60 9.31 -2.47
C PRO A 391 -28.04 8.99 -2.05
N SER A 392 -28.83 8.36 -2.92
CA SER A 392 -30.20 7.91 -2.64
C SER A 392 -30.28 6.50 -2.04
N GLU A 393 -29.15 5.80 -1.87
CA GLU A 393 -29.09 4.47 -1.25
C GLU A 393 -29.68 4.49 0.17
N GLY A 394 -30.65 3.61 0.40
CA GLY A 394 -31.27 3.42 1.72
C GLY A 394 -30.47 2.52 2.67
N PRO A 395 -30.93 2.34 3.92
CA PRO A 395 -30.20 1.58 4.95
C PRO A 395 -29.80 0.15 4.54
N GLU A 396 -30.63 -0.54 3.76
CA GLU A 396 -30.33 -1.90 3.28
C GLU A 396 -29.08 -1.94 2.39
N ALA A 397 -28.95 -1.00 1.45
CA ALA A 397 -27.80 -0.92 0.54
C ALA A 397 -26.52 -0.46 1.26
N LEU A 398 -26.65 0.46 2.21
CA LEU A 398 -25.55 0.89 3.07
C LEU A 398 -25.04 -0.27 3.95
N GLY A 399 -25.96 -1.07 4.50
CA GLY A 399 -25.65 -2.28 5.26
C GLY A 399 -24.99 -3.36 4.43
N ALA A 400 -25.47 -3.58 3.21
CA ALA A 400 -24.80 -4.49 2.26
C ALA A 400 -23.37 -4.03 1.97
N THR A 401 -23.14 -2.72 1.80
CA THR A 401 -21.80 -2.16 1.55
C THR A 401 -20.87 -2.30 2.76
N ALA A 402 -21.37 -2.16 3.99
CA ALA A 402 -20.60 -2.44 5.20
C ALA A 402 -20.20 -3.93 5.31
N ALA A 403 -21.13 -4.84 4.99
CA ALA A 403 -20.86 -6.27 4.96
C ALA A 403 -19.83 -6.64 3.87
N GLU A 404 -19.92 -6.03 2.68
CA GLU A 404 -18.92 -6.15 1.62
C GLU A 404 -17.53 -5.70 2.10
N ALA A 405 -17.44 -4.58 2.83
CA ALA A 405 -16.18 -4.09 3.38
C ALA A 405 -15.52 -5.10 4.33
N ALA A 406 -16.31 -5.72 5.21
CA ALA A 406 -15.84 -6.77 6.11
C ALA A 406 -15.39 -8.02 5.35
N ALA A 407 -16.17 -8.47 4.35
CA ALA A 407 -15.83 -9.60 3.51
C ALA A 407 -14.56 -9.37 2.69
N TRP A 408 -14.42 -8.17 2.10
CA TRP A 408 -13.22 -7.73 1.39
C TRP A 408 -11.99 -7.78 2.30
N TYR A 409 -12.10 -7.25 3.51
CA TYR A 409 -10.99 -7.25 4.47
C TYR A 409 -10.54 -8.67 4.81
N GLN A 410 -11.48 -9.57 5.10
CA GLN A 410 -11.18 -10.98 5.38
C GLN A 410 -10.54 -11.68 4.17
N ALA A 411 -11.06 -11.45 2.97
CA ALA A 411 -10.52 -12.04 1.75
C ALA A 411 -9.08 -11.56 1.47
N LEU A 412 -8.83 -10.24 1.56
CA LEU A 412 -7.52 -9.66 1.30
C LEU A 412 -6.49 -10.10 2.35
N THR A 413 -6.84 -10.02 3.64
CA THR A 413 -5.92 -10.41 4.72
C THR A 413 -5.68 -11.92 4.74
N GLY A 414 -6.68 -12.75 4.42
CA GLY A 414 -6.48 -14.19 4.21
C GLY A 414 -5.55 -14.50 3.04
N ALA A 415 -5.70 -13.79 1.91
CA ALA A 415 -4.80 -13.93 0.77
C ALA A 415 -3.35 -13.54 1.12
N MET A 416 -3.19 -12.48 1.90
CA MET A 416 -1.91 -11.95 2.37
C MET A 416 -1.23 -12.85 3.40
N PHE A 417 -1.92 -13.23 4.48
CA PHE A 417 -1.29 -13.78 5.67
C PHE A 417 -1.50 -15.28 5.86
N GLY A 418 -2.36 -15.93 5.06
CA GLY A 418 -2.46 -17.38 4.93
C GLY A 418 -3.35 -18.07 5.95
#